data_AF-A0A369KMC0-F1
#
_entry.id   AF-A0A369KMC0-F1
#
_cell.length_a   1.000
_cell.length_b   1.000
_cell.length_c   1.000
_cell.angle_alpha   90.00
_cell.angle_beta   90.00
_cell.angle_gamma   90.00
#
_symmetry.space_group_name_H-M   'P 1'
#
loop_
_entity.id
_entity.type
_entity.pdbx_description
1 polymer ?
#
loop_
_entity_poly.entity_id
_entity_poly.type
_entity_poly.pdbx_seq_one_letter_code
_entity_poly.pdbx_strand_id
1 'polypeptide(L)'
;TAAYPVFNIHQFPYKYLFLVIYVANKLSGRRIIEQKLTEKEKCKYLFAMIILYSSSIFIAINEVDKYYTDAIIEICWFIFEIFLLMMSYKLFKKYKSKDFLGKFLSLNFVLGIRFFLFYLFLMILFSIINELKFMSLPPDFNALDGIFFIISFSFIGLIFYYRLYIHLKEVVILENNKNESSLNLTTEPS
;
A
#
# COMPACT_ATOMS: atom_id res chain seq x y z
N THR A 1 -24.81 10.79 23.76
CA THR A 1 -24.07 9.52 23.90
C THR A 1 -24.15 8.79 22.58
N ALA A 2 -23.12 8.92 21.74
CA ALA A 2 -23.05 8.19 20.47
C ALA A 2 -22.76 6.72 20.76
N ALA A 3 -23.68 5.83 20.39
CA ALA A 3 -23.48 4.39 20.48
C ALA A 3 -22.42 3.98 19.46
N TYR A 4 -21.32 3.40 19.92
CA TYR A 4 -20.35 2.75 19.04
C TYR A 4 -21.05 1.60 18.28
N PRO A 5 -20.80 1.43 16.97
CA PRO A 5 -21.34 0.29 16.25
C PRO A 5 -20.78 -1.00 16.88
N VAL A 6 -21.68 -1.82 17.42
CA VAL A 6 -21.37 -3.16 17.90
C VAL A 6 -21.15 -4.02 16.67
N PHE A 7 -19.89 -4.38 16.40
CA PHE A 7 -19.49 -5.27 15.31
C PHE A 7 -20.35 -6.55 15.30
N ASN A 8 -21.27 -6.66 14.35
CA ASN A 8 -22.13 -7.84 14.23
C ASN A 8 -21.47 -8.86 13.31
N ILE A 9 -20.77 -9.83 13.92
CA ILE A 9 -19.98 -10.87 13.23
C ILE A 9 -20.79 -11.62 12.15
N HIS A 10 -22.11 -11.62 12.24
CA HIS A 10 -23.00 -12.27 11.27
C HIS A 10 -23.01 -11.62 9.86
N GLN A 11 -22.51 -10.39 9.71
CA GLN A 11 -22.39 -9.71 8.40
C GLN A 11 -21.07 -9.97 7.68
N PHE A 12 -20.15 -10.73 8.28
CA PHE A 12 -18.91 -11.10 7.61
C PHE A 12 -19.25 -12.00 6.41
N PRO A 13 -18.88 -11.64 5.17
CA PRO A 13 -19.18 -12.46 4.01
C PRO A 13 -18.37 -13.76 4.08
N TYR A 14 -19.01 -14.83 4.58
CA TYR A 14 -18.46 -16.16 4.81
C TYR A 14 -17.72 -16.75 3.59
N LYS A 15 -18.03 -16.23 2.38
CA LYS A 15 -17.36 -16.60 1.12
C LYS A 15 -15.87 -16.20 1.10
N TYR A 16 -15.48 -15.08 1.73
CA TYR A 16 -14.08 -14.68 1.86
C TYR A 16 -13.39 -15.36 3.04
N LEU A 17 -14.14 -15.68 4.11
CA LEU A 17 -13.66 -16.52 5.21
C LEU A 17 -13.17 -17.88 4.72
N PHE A 18 -13.84 -18.49 3.72
CA PHE A 18 -13.38 -19.74 3.12
C PHE A 18 -12.05 -19.60 2.38
N LEU A 19 -11.78 -18.47 1.70
CA LEU A 19 -10.49 -18.20 1.08
C LEU A 19 -9.39 -18.02 2.14
N VAL A 20 -9.72 -17.33 3.25
CA VAL A 20 -8.83 -17.15 4.42
C VAL A 20 -8.49 -18.49 5.04
N ILE A 21 -9.52 -19.26 5.39
CA ILE A 21 -9.39 -20.58 6.00
C ILE A 21 -8.67 -21.52 5.04
N TYR A 22 -8.91 -21.45 3.73
CA TYR A 22 -8.18 -22.25 2.75
C TYR A 22 -6.70 -21.86 2.65
N VAL A 23 -6.37 -20.56 2.61
CA VAL A 23 -4.98 -20.09 2.58
C VAL A 23 -4.27 -20.41 3.91
N ALA A 24 -4.94 -20.20 5.03
CA ALA A 24 -4.47 -20.49 6.38
C ALA A 24 -4.38 -22.00 6.69
N ASN A 25 -5.25 -22.84 6.14
CA ASN A 25 -5.21 -24.30 6.33
C ASN A 25 -4.24 -24.99 5.36
N LYS A 26 -4.08 -24.47 4.13
CA LYS A 26 -3.03 -24.93 3.21
C LYS A 26 -1.64 -24.57 3.73
N LEU A 27 -1.57 -23.58 4.62
CA LEU A 27 -0.46 -23.27 5.49
C LEU A 27 -0.51 -24.14 6.75
N SER A 28 0.06 -25.34 6.73
CA SER A 28 0.51 -25.89 8.02
C SER A 28 1.52 -24.88 8.58
N GLY A 29 1.26 -24.27 9.74
CA GLY A 29 2.14 -23.25 10.37
C GLY A 29 3.62 -23.65 10.41
N ARG A 30 3.92 -24.95 10.37
CA ARG A 30 5.27 -25.53 10.22
C ARG A 30 6.09 -24.95 9.06
N ARG A 31 5.52 -24.71 7.87
CA ARG A 31 6.30 -24.19 6.71
C ARG A 31 6.73 -22.73 6.87
N ILE A 32 5.93 -21.93 7.58
CA ILE A 32 6.26 -20.54 7.94
C ILE A 32 7.35 -20.55 9.00
N ILE A 33 7.20 -21.37 10.03
CA ILE A 33 8.16 -21.52 11.14
C ILE A 33 9.52 -22.03 10.62
N GLU A 34 9.53 -22.93 9.64
CA GLU A 34 10.74 -23.49 9.02
C GLU A 34 11.39 -22.57 7.95
N GLN A 35 10.87 -21.35 7.74
CA GLN A 35 11.36 -20.37 6.73
C GLN A 35 11.46 -20.89 5.28
N LYS A 36 10.71 -21.94 4.92
CA LYS A 36 10.80 -22.59 3.59
C LYS A 36 9.96 -21.91 2.49
N LEU A 37 9.45 -20.71 2.73
CA LEU A 37 8.59 -20.01 1.76
C LEU A 37 9.41 -19.33 0.67
N THR A 38 9.07 -19.61 -0.59
CA THR A 38 9.62 -18.90 -1.75
C THR A 38 9.07 -17.47 -1.83
N GLU A 39 9.81 -16.55 -2.45
CA GLU A 39 9.35 -15.16 -2.66
C GLU A 39 8.00 -15.08 -3.38
N LYS A 40 7.74 -15.99 -4.32
CA LYS A 40 6.45 -16.09 -5.01
C LYS A 40 5.31 -16.39 -4.03
N GLU A 41 5.53 -17.27 -3.07
CA GLU A 41 4.55 -17.62 -2.06
C GLU A 41 4.35 -16.46 -1.07
N LYS A 42 5.44 -15.83 -0.60
CA LYS A 42 5.38 -14.63 0.24
C LYS A 42 4.54 -13.51 -0.40
N CYS A 43 4.73 -13.24 -1.70
CA CYS A 43 3.90 -12.27 -2.42
C CYS A 43 2.42 -12.67 -2.45
N LYS A 44 2.10 -13.95 -2.69
CA LYS A 44 0.70 -14.41 -2.67
C LYS A 44 0.05 -14.18 -1.31
N TYR A 45 0.79 -14.37 -0.21
CA TYR A 45 0.30 -14.07 1.13
C TYR A 45 0.07 -12.58 1.33
N LEU A 46 0.99 -11.72 0.88
CA LEU A 46 0.80 -10.29 0.91
C LEU A 46 -0.46 -9.87 0.13
N PHE A 47 -0.69 -10.42 -1.07
CA PHE A 47 -1.92 -10.17 -1.84
C PHE A 47 -3.17 -10.62 -1.09
N ALA A 48 -3.16 -11.82 -0.49
CA ALA A 48 -4.29 -12.31 0.29
C ALA A 48 -4.58 -11.40 1.51
N MET A 49 -3.53 -10.95 2.21
CA MET A 49 -3.66 -10.01 3.33
C MET A 49 -4.23 -8.66 2.90
N ILE A 50 -3.74 -8.10 1.79
CA ILE A 50 -4.24 -6.82 1.26
C ILE A 50 -5.72 -6.94 0.86
N ILE A 51 -6.11 -8.04 0.19
CA ILE A 51 -7.52 -8.33 -0.13
C ILE A 51 -8.35 -8.35 1.15
N LEU A 52 -7.89 -9.04 2.19
CA LEU A 52 -8.64 -9.19 3.43
C LEU A 52 -8.82 -7.88 4.19
N TYR A 53 -7.74 -7.12 4.33
CA TYR A 53 -7.77 -5.83 4.98
C TYR A 53 -8.75 -4.89 4.27
N SER A 54 -8.67 -4.82 2.94
CA SER A 54 -9.55 -3.98 2.14
C SER A 54 -11.01 -4.45 2.18
N SER A 55 -11.24 -5.77 2.22
CA SER A 55 -12.58 -6.34 2.41
C SER A 55 -13.18 -5.94 3.76
N SER A 56 -12.39 -5.94 4.83
CA SER A 56 -12.85 -5.57 6.16
C SER A 56 -13.23 -4.10 6.27
N ILE A 57 -12.48 -3.22 5.60
CA ILE A 57 -12.80 -1.79 5.50
C ILE A 57 -14.10 -1.60 4.74
N PHE A 58 -14.29 -2.29 3.60
CA PHE A 58 -15.50 -2.20 2.81
C PHE A 58 -16.76 -2.63 3.59
N ILE A 59 -16.66 -3.67 4.43
CA ILE A 59 -17.77 -4.10 5.30
C ILE A 59 -18.07 -3.02 6.34
N ALA A 60 -17.05 -2.44 6.98
CA ALA A 60 -17.22 -1.41 7.99
C ALA A 60 -17.86 -0.12 7.43
N ILE A 61 -17.55 0.25 6.18
CA ILE A 61 -18.11 1.44 5.52
C ILE A 61 -19.57 1.22 5.11
N ASN A 62 -19.94 0.01 4.65
CA ASN A 62 -21.31 -0.31 4.21
C ASN A 62 -22.35 -0.35 5.36
N GLU A 63 -21.93 -0.40 6.63
CA GLU A 63 -22.86 -0.23 7.75
C GLU A 63 -23.33 1.22 7.91
N VAL A 64 -22.77 2.18 7.15
CA VAL A 64 -23.10 3.60 7.22
C VAL A 64 -23.55 4.08 5.84
N ASP A 65 -24.87 4.12 5.60
CA ASP A 65 -25.56 4.44 4.32
C ASP A 65 -25.19 5.79 3.63
N LYS A 66 -24.18 6.52 4.10
CA LYS A 66 -23.81 7.88 3.66
C LYS A 66 -22.50 8.02 2.88
N TYR A 67 -21.74 6.94 2.63
CA TYR A 67 -20.34 7.07 2.17
C TYR A 67 -19.99 6.30 0.87
N TYR A 68 -20.91 6.22 -0.09
CA TYR A 68 -20.65 5.55 -1.38
C TYR A 68 -19.46 6.12 -2.16
N THR A 69 -19.22 7.44 -2.11
CA THR A 69 -18.08 8.08 -2.77
C THR A 69 -16.75 7.64 -2.18
N ASP A 70 -16.69 7.50 -0.86
CA ASP A 70 -15.47 7.13 -0.14
C ASP A 70 -15.14 5.67 -0.39
N ALA A 71 -16.16 4.80 -0.43
CA ALA A 71 -16.00 3.40 -0.82
C ALA A 71 -15.42 3.25 -2.25
N ILE A 72 -15.85 4.06 -3.21
CA ILE A 72 -15.31 4.06 -4.57
C ILE A 72 -13.83 4.48 -4.57
N ILE A 73 -13.49 5.53 -3.83
CA ILE A 73 -12.11 6.03 -3.72
C ILE A 73 -11.21 4.94 -3.13
N GLU A 74 -11.63 4.29 -2.06
CA GLU A 74 -10.90 3.18 -1.43
C GLU A 74 -10.71 1.99 -2.38
N ILE A 75 -11.73 1.61 -3.15
CA ILE A 75 -11.61 0.56 -4.17
C ILE A 75 -10.60 0.95 -5.25
N CYS A 76 -10.63 2.19 -5.72
CA CYS A 76 -9.67 2.70 -6.69
C CYS A 76 -8.23 2.64 -6.16
N TRP A 77 -8.02 3.04 -4.90
CA TRP A 77 -6.72 2.94 -4.22
C TRP A 77 -6.24 1.50 -4.11
N PHE A 78 -7.12 0.60 -3.71
CA PHE A 78 -6.83 -0.82 -3.61
C PHE A 78 -6.41 -1.44 -4.96
N ILE A 79 -7.14 -1.13 -6.03
CA ILE A 79 -6.80 -1.60 -7.39
C ILE A 79 -5.41 -1.08 -7.78
N PHE A 80 -5.12 0.17 -7.46
CA PHE A 80 -3.84 0.80 -7.76
C PHE A 80 -2.68 0.16 -6.99
N GLU A 81 -2.85 -0.14 -5.70
CA GLU A 81 -1.87 -0.86 -4.88
C GLU A 81 -1.54 -2.26 -5.43
N ILE A 82 -2.57 -3.02 -5.79
CA ILE A 82 -2.41 -4.34 -6.41
C ILE A 82 -1.63 -4.23 -7.71
N PHE A 83 -2.00 -3.26 -8.56
CA PHE A 83 -1.35 -3.05 -9.84
C PHE A 83 0.15 -2.73 -9.65
N LEU A 84 0.49 -1.88 -8.69
CA LEU A 84 1.87 -1.52 -8.40
C LEU A 84 2.69 -2.69 -7.84
N LEU A 85 2.12 -3.46 -6.92
CA LEU A 85 2.77 -4.66 -6.39
C LEU A 85 3.04 -5.68 -7.52
N MET A 86 2.08 -5.84 -8.44
CA MET A 86 2.26 -6.68 -9.62
C MET A 86 3.38 -6.18 -10.54
N MET A 87 3.41 -4.88 -10.85
CA MET A 87 4.44 -4.27 -11.70
C MET A 87 5.84 -4.40 -11.06
N SER A 88 5.92 -4.13 -9.77
CA SER A 88 7.14 -4.26 -8.95
C SER A 88 7.66 -5.70 -8.95
N TYR A 89 6.76 -6.68 -8.81
CA TYR A 89 7.14 -8.09 -8.83
C TYR A 89 7.55 -8.59 -10.22
N LYS A 90 6.91 -8.10 -11.29
CA LYS A 90 7.33 -8.38 -12.67
C LYS A 90 8.75 -7.85 -12.93
N LEU A 91 9.04 -6.63 -12.46
CA LEU A 91 10.35 -6.02 -12.57
C LEU A 91 11.41 -6.85 -11.85
N PHE A 92 11.13 -7.24 -10.61
CA PHE A 92 12.00 -8.12 -9.82
C PHE A 92 12.37 -9.41 -10.55
N LYS A 93 11.37 -10.09 -11.15
CA LYS A 93 11.62 -11.31 -11.95
C LYS A 93 12.50 -11.05 -13.16
N LYS A 94 12.28 -9.94 -13.86
CA LYS A 94 13.04 -9.58 -15.06
C LYS A 94 14.54 -9.53 -14.79
N TYR A 95 14.93 -8.98 -13.64
CA TYR A 95 16.34 -8.79 -13.26
C TYR A 95 16.90 -9.86 -12.34
N LYS A 96 16.19 -10.98 -12.13
CA LYS A 96 16.61 -12.12 -11.28
C LYS A 96 17.15 -11.68 -9.89
N SER A 97 16.61 -10.58 -9.36
CA SER A 97 17.02 -10.04 -8.07
C SER A 97 16.62 -11.01 -6.95
N LYS A 98 17.27 -10.92 -5.78
CA LYS A 98 16.92 -11.70 -4.59
C LYS A 98 16.14 -10.84 -3.59
N ASP A 99 15.36 -11.48 -2.73
CA ASP A 99 14.65 -10.81 -1.62
C ASP A 99 13.75 -9.63 -2.05
N PHE A 100 12.76 -9.93 -2.90
CA PHE A 100 11.80 -8.93 -3.38
C PHE A 100 11.07 -8.27 -2.22
N LEU A 101 10.49 -9.09 -1.34
CA LEU A 101 9.60 -8.60 -0.30
C LEU A 101 10.36 -7.72 0.69
N GLY A 102 11.58 -8.12 1.10
CA GLY A 102 12.42 -7.31 1.98
C GLY A 102 12.73 -5.94 1.38
N LYS A 103 13.13 -5.90 0.10
CA LYS A 103 13.40 -4.64 -0.61
C LYS A 103 12.16 -3.77 -0.78
N PHE A 104 11.05 -4.38 -1.20
CA PHE A 104 9.78 -3.69 -1.39
C PHE A 104 9.28 -3.08 -0.08
N LEU A 105 9.21 -3.87 1.00
CA LEU A 105 8.75 -3.39 2.31
C LEU A 105 9.68 -2.34 2.90
N SER A 106 11.00 -2.52 2.79
CA SER A 106 11.97 -1.54 3.31
C SER A 106 11.86 -0.21 2.59
N LEU A 107 11.76 -0.21 1.26
CA LEU A 107 11.56 1.00 0.47
C LEU A 107 10.21 1.65 0.76
N ASN A 108 9.14 0.86 0.85
CA ASN A 108 7.81 1.34 1.20
C ASN A 108 7.79 2.01 2.57
N PHE A 109 8.46 1.41 3.57
CA PHE A 109 8.58 1.96 4.91
C PHE A 109 9.38 3.28 4.95
N VAL A 110 10.58 3.31 4.34
CA VAL A 110 11.43 4.50 4.33
C VAL A 110 10.77 5.66 3.59
N LEU A 111 10.20 5.39 2.41
CA LEU A 111 9.45 6.41 1.67
C LEU A 111 8.19 6.81 2.43
N GLY A 112 7.51 5.87 3.08
CA GLY A 112 6.30 6.10 3.86
C GLY A 112 6.56 7.08 5.00
N ILE A 113 7.65 6.91 5.75
CA ILE A 113 8.07 7.87 6.79
C ILE A 113 8.34 9.25 6.18
N ARG A 114 9.08 9.33 5.07
CA ARG A 114 9.38 10.63 4.44
C ARG A 114 8.12 11.35 4.00
N PHE A 115 7.18 10.63 3.39
CA PHE A 115 5.89 11.18 2.97
C PHE A 115 5.00 11.54 4.15
N PHE A 116 4.98 10.72 5.20
CA PHE A 116 4.25 11.02 6.42
C PHE A 116 4.75 12.32 7.08
N LEU A 117 6.06 12.48 7.22
CA LEU A 117 6.65 13.72 7.77
C LEU A 117 6.37 14.94 6.88
N PHE A 118 6.47 14.77 5.57
CA PHE A 118 6.13 15.84 4.62
C PHE A 118 4.65 16.23 4.69
N TYR A 119 3.75 15.24 4.76
CA TYR A 119 2.32 15.46 4.89
C TYR A 119 1.97 16.12 6.23
N LEU A 120 2.57 15.68 7.34
CA LEU A 120 2.44 16.31 8.65
C LEU A 120 2.82 17.79 8.59
N PHE A 121 3.95 18.10 7.95
CA PHE A 121 4.40 19.48 7.74
C PHE A 121 3.38 20.30 6.93
N LEU A 122 2.86 19.76 5.83
CA LEU A 122 1.83 20.43 5.03
C LEU A 122 0.53 20.67 5.81
N MET A 123 0.09 19.71 6.62
CA MET A 123 -1.09 19.86 7.47
C MET A 123 -0.94 20.97 8.49
N ILE A 124 0.22 21.06 9.15
CA ILE A 124 0.53 22.14 10.09
C ILE A 124 0.53 23.49 9.36
N LEU A 125 1.19 23.57 8.20
CA LEU A 125 1.24 24.79 7.39
C LEU A 125 -0.16 25.24 6.95
N PHE A 126 -1.00 24.31 6.50
CA PHE A 126 -2.38 24.60 6.09
C PHE A 126 -3.25 25.04 7.27
N SER A 127 -3.08 24.41 8.44
CA SER A 127 -3.77 24.83 9.67
C SER A 127 -3.43 26.27 10.04
N ILE A 128 -2.16 26.65 9.99
CA ILE A 128 -1.70 28.02 10.26
C ILE A 128 -2.30 28.99 9.24
N ILE A 129 -2.24 28.66 7.94
CA ILE A 129 -2.80 29.51 6.88
C ILE A 129 -4.30 29.69 7.05
N ASN A 130 -5.04 28.65 7.41
CA ASN A 130 -6.47 28.72 7.64
C ASN A 130 -6.80 29.60 8.85
N GLU A 131 -6.12 29.42 9.98
CA GLU A 131 -6.29 30.29 11.14
C GLU A 131 -5.98 31.76 10.81
N LEU A 132 -4.98 32.02 9.96
CA LEU A 132 -4.66 33.38 9.48
C LEU A 132 -5.71 33.93 8.49
N LYS A 133 -6.42 33.07 7.74
CA LYS A 133 -7.46 33.45 6.77
C LYS A 133 -8.87 33.55 7.36
N PHE A 134 -9.11 33.03 8.56
CA PHE A 134 -10.40 33.04 9.26
C PHE A 134 -10.89 34.44 9.70
N MET A 135 -10.35 35.52 9.12
CA MET A 135 -10.91 36.87 9.27
C MET A 135 -11.94 37.23 8.17
N SER A 136 -12.11 36.46 7.08
CA SER A 136 -12.90 36.98 5.95
C SER A 136 -13.41 36.00 4.86
N LEU A 137 -13.91 34.79 5.17
CA LEU A 137 -14.51 33.93 4.12
C LEU A 137 -15.90 33.36 4.51
N PRO A 138 -16.86 33.35 3.56
CA PRO A 138 -18.23 32.86 3.80
C PRO A 138 -18.34 31.32 3.82
N PRO A 139 -19.38 30.78 4.49
CA PRO A 139 -19.52 29.35 4.81
C PRO A 139 -19.76 28.41 3.63
N ASP A 140 -20.11 28.93 2.45
CA ASP A 140 -20.37 28.12 1.23
C ASP A 140 -19.09 27.59 0.55
N PHE A 141 -17.91 28.01 1.01
CA PHE A 141 -16.60 27.57 0.48
C PHE A 141 -16.26 26.10 0.85
N ASN A 142 -16.94 25.53 1.84
CA ASN A 142 -16.59 24.25 2.46
C ASN A 142 -16.69 23.01 1.55
N ALA A 143 -17.55 23.02 0.52
CA ALA A 143 -17.72 21.87 -0.37
C ALA A 143 -16.60 21.75 -1.43
N LEU A 144 -16.13 22.90 -1.95
CA LEU A 144 -14.99 22.94 -2.88
C LEU A 144 -13.68 22.58 -2.18
N ASP A 145 -13.55 22.94 -0.89
CA ASP A 145 -12.38 22.57 -0.08
C ASP A 145 -12.27 21.05 0.13
N GLY A 146 -13.39 20.35 0.34
CA GLY A 146 -13.41 18.89 0.45
C GLY A 146 -12.94 18.18 -0.84
N ILE A 147 -13.44 18.63 -1.99
CA ILE A 147 -13.02 18.08 -3.31
C ILE A 147 -11.54 18.38 -3.57
N PHE A 148 -11.10 19.61 -3.31
CA PHE A 148 -9.70 20.00 -3.48
C PHE A 148 -8.77 19.19 -2.57
N PHE A 149 -9.19 18.91 -1.33
CA PHE A 149 -8.47 18.06 -0.39
C PHE A 149 -8.34 16.63 -0.91
N ILE A 150 -9.44 16.02 -1.38
CA ILE A 150 -9.44 14.66 -1.95
C ILE A 150 -8.51 14.58 -3.18
N ILE A 151 -8.58 15.55 -4.09
CA ILE A 151 -7.72 15.60 -5.28
C ILE A 151 -6.25 15.72 -4.88
N SER A 152 -5.94 16.62 -3.94
CA SER A 152 -4.57 16.86 -3.47
C SER A 152 -3.99 15.63 -2.78
N PHE A 153 -4.77 14.99 -1.89
CA PHE A 153 -4.38 13.75 -1.23
C PHE A 153 -4.14 12.65 -2.25
N SER A 154 -5.01 12.56 -3.26
CA SER A 154 -4.87 11.53 -4.28
C SER A 154 -3.64 11.72 -5.15
N PHE A 155 -3.31 12.97 -5.48
CA PHE A 155 -2.11 13.31 -6.23
C PHE A 155 -0.83 12.99 -5.45
N ILE A 156 -0.80 13.28 -4.14
CA ILE A 156 0.32 12.93 -3.26
C ILE A 156 0.52 11.40 -3.22
N GLY A 157 -0.55 10.63 -3.10
CA GLY A 157 -0.51 9.16 -3.16
C GLY A 157 0.08 8.65 -4.48
N LEU A 158 -0.33 9.22 -5.62
CA LEU A 158 0.25 8.87 -6.92
C LEU A 158 1.75 9.14 -7.00
N ILE A 159 2.21 10.29 -6.49
CA ILE A 159 3.65 10.63 -6.45
C ILE A 159 4.41 9.64 -5.57
N PHE A 160 3.87 9.30 -4.39
CA PHE A 160 4.45 8.33 -3.47
C PHE A 160 4.73 7.01 -4.18
N TYR A 161 3.69 6.46 -4.80
CA TYR A 161 3.74 5.19 -5.49
C TYR A 161 4.66 5.19 -6.71
N TYR A 162 4.63 6.27 -7.49
CA TYR A 162 5.56 6.46 -8.60
C TYR A 162 7.02 6.43 -8.13
N ARG A 163 7.34 7.14 -7.03
CA ARG A 163 8.69 7.13 -6.44
C ARG A 163 9.08 5.76 -5.89
N LEU A 164 8.15 5.04 -5.27
CA LEU A 164 8.38 3.67 -4.80
C LEU A 164 8.80 2.77 -5.97
N TYR A 165 8.08 2.82 -7.09
CA TYR A 165 8.41 2.03 -8.27
C TYR A 165 9.80 2.38 -8.85
N ILE A 166 10.13 3.68 -8.95
CA ILE A 166 11.44 4.12 -9.46
C ILE A 166 12.57 3.62 -8.57
N HIS A 167 12.49 3.85 -7.26
CA HIS A 167 13.56 3.46 -6.36
C HIS A 167 13.74 1.95 -6.31
N LEU A 168 12.65 1.18 -6.38
CA LEU A 168 12.76 -0.27 -6.49
C LEU A 168 13.45 -0.68 -7.79
N LYS A 169 13.11 -0.03 -8.91
CA LYS A 169 13.76 -0.26 -10.21
C LYS A 169 15.26 -0.01 -10.14
N GLU A 170 15.67 1.12 -9.55
CA GLU A 170 17.09 1.48 -9.39
C GLU A 170 17.84 0.43 -8.56
N VAL A 171 17.30 0.05 -7.39
CA VAL A 171 17.91 -0.95 -6.51
C VAL A 171 18.11 -2.29 -7.22
N VAL A 172 17.09 -2.74 -7.94
CA VAL A 172 17.11 -4.02 -8.67
C VAL A 172 18.11 -3.99 -9.83
N ILE A 173 18.21 -2.88 -10.58
CA ILE A 173 19.17 -2.73 -11.68
C ILE A 173 20.61 -2.68 -11.16
N LEU A 174 20.86 -1.90 -10.10
CA LEU A 174 22.19 -1.77 -9.52
C LEU A 174 22.74 -3.10 -9.00
N GLU A 175 21.88 -3.93 -8.40
CA GLU A 175 22.26 -5.27 -7.96
C GLU A 175 22.59 -6.18 -9.15
N ASN A 176 21.78 -6.15 -10.23
CA ASN A 176 22.05 -6.96 -11.41
C ASN A 176 23.41 -6.60 -12.04
N ASN A 177 23.69 -5.30 -12.20
CA ASN A 177 24.95 -4.82 -12.75
C ASN A 177 26.15 -5.23 -11.89
N LYS A 178 26.02 -5.19 -10.55
CA LYS A 178 27.06 -5.68 -9.64
C LYS A 178 27.32 -7.17 -9.83
N ASN A 179 26.27 -7.98 -9.91
CA ASN A 179 26.40 -9.43 -10.10
C ASN A 179 27.08 -9.78 -11.43
N GLU A 180 26.75 -9.07 -12.52
CA GLU A 180 27.41 -9.25 -13.82
C GLU A 180 28.90 -8.86 -13.77
N SER A 181 29.23 -7.73 -13.13
CA SER A 181 30.63 -7.30 -12.97
C SER A 181 31.47 -8.27 -12.15
N SER A 182 30.92 -8.86 -11.08
CA SER A 182 31.61 -9.86 -10.27
C SER A 182 31.86 -11.18 -10.99
N LEU A 183 30.96 -11.57 -11.91
CA LEU A 183 31.15 -12.77 -12.72
C LEU A 183 32.32 -12.60 -13.70
N ASN A 184 32.41 -11.43 -14.34
CA ASN A 184 33.44 -11.15 -15.34
C ASN A 184 34.86 -11.09 -14.75
N LEU A 185 35.02 -10.59 -13.51
CA LEU A 185 36.29 -10.56 -12.80
C LEU A 185 36.81 -11.95 -12.39
N THR A 186 35.92 -12.95 -12.26
CA THR A 186 36.31 -14.33 -11.94
C THR A 186 36.65 -15.20 -13.15
N THR A 187 36.44 -14.68 -14.36
CA THR A 187 36.66 -15.42 -15.63
C THR A 187 37.89 -14.98 -16.41
N GLU A 188 38.70 -14.03 -15.90
CA GLU A 188 40.01 -13.74 -16.49
C GLU A 188 40.99 -14.87 -16.15
N PRO A 189 41.49 -15.63 -17.15
CA PRO A 189 42.51 -16.64 -16.91
C PRO A 189 43.85 -15.96 -16.59
N SER A 190 44.44 -16.33 -15.46
CA SER A 190 45.85 -16.10 -15.11
C SER A 190 46.81 -16.84 -16.04
#